data_AF-A0A3B8HCC1-F1
#
_entry.id   AF-A0A3B8HCC1-F1
#
_cell.length_a   1.000
_cell.length_b   1.000
_cell.length_c   1.000
_cell.angle_alpha   90.00
_cell.angle_beta   90.00
_cell.angle_gamma   90.00
#
_symmetry.space_group_name_H-M   'P 1'
#
loop_
_entity.id
_entity.type
_entity.pdbx_description
1 polymer ?
#
loop_
_entity_poly.entity_id
_entity_poly.type
_entity_poly.pdbx_seq_one_letter_code
_entity_poly.pdbx_strand_id
1 'polypeptide(L)'
;MSLLLLGVYRIGSHVPTPGINNEALAAFFKAAQGTLLGLFDMFSGGALSQLSVFALGIMPYISASIILQLLTVVVPHLERLSKEGEAGRKKITQYTRYGTVVLSIIQGFFISVGLEGMTGPGGEMVVLTPGWSFRIITVITLTSGTAFIMWLGEQITERGIGNGISLIIFAGIVARM
;
A
#
# COMPACT_ATOMS: atom_id res chain seq x y z
N MET A 1 -14.17 5.31 -16.90
CA MET A 1 -13.38 4.30 -16.14
C MET A 1 -12.65 4.93 -14.95
N SER A 2 -11.85 5.99 -15.15
CA SER A 2 -11.00 6.59 -14.10
C SER A 2 -11.75 7.18 -12.89
N LEU A 3 -12.92 7.80 -13.10
CA LEU A 3 -13.78 8.29 -12.00
C LEU A 3 -14.40 7.18 -11.15
N LEU A 4 -14.69 6.02 -11.75
CA LEU A 4 -15.29 4.87 -11.07
C LEU A 4 -14.25 4.18 -10.18
N LEU A 5 -13.00 4.14 -10.64
CA LEU A 5 -11.82 3.68 -9.89
C LEU A 5 -11.48 4.57 -8.70
N LEU A 6 -11.59 5.89 -8.84
CA LEU A 6 -11.49 6.84 -7.72
C LEU A 6 -12.57 6.58 -6.67
N GLY A 7 -13.80 6.31 -7.12
CA GLY A 7 -14.90 5.92 -6.23
C GLY A 7 -14.61 4.64 -5.45
N VAL A 8 -14.10 3.59 -6.11
CA VAL A 8 -13.74 2.32 -5.46
C VAL A 8 -12.58 2.48 -4.48
N TYR A 9 -11.54 3.23 -4.84
CA TYR A 9 -10.44 3.55 -3.94
C TYR A 9 -10.94 4.27 -2.68
N ARG A 10 -11.84 5.24 -2.84
CA ARG A 10 -12.39 6.00 -1.71
C ARG A 10 -13.35 5.19 -0.84
N ILE A 11 -14.11 4.26 -1.42
CA ILE A 11 -14.94 3.34 -0.62
C ILE A 11 -14.07 2.42 0.22
N GLY A 12 -13.04 1.79 -0.37
CA GLY A 12 -12.16 0.90 0.39
C GLY A 12 -11.23 1.62 1.37
N SER A 13 -10.92 2.91 1.15
CA SER A 13 -10.19 3.72 2.13
C SER A 13 -11.04 4.09 3.36
N HIS A 14 -12.35 3.87 3.32
CA HIS A 14 -13.26 4.04 4.47
C HIS A 14 -13.65 2.71 5.12
N VAL A 15 -13.20 1.56 4.58
CA VAL A 15 -13.40 0.26 5.23
C VAL A 15 -12.27 0.05 6.23
N PRO A 16 -12.51 0.14 7.54
CA PRO A 16 -11.46 -0.02 8.55
C PRO A 16 -11.02 -1.48 8.61
N THR A 17 -9.74 -1.68 8.90
CA THR A 17 -9.20 -3.02 9.15
C THR A 17 -9.84 -3.59 10.43
N PRO A 18 -10.31 -4.85 10.42
CA PRO A 18 -10.94 -5.45 11.60
C PRO A 18 -10.00 -5.47 12.82
N GLY A 19 -10.52 -5.06 13.98
CA GLY A 19 -9.79 -5.16 15.26
C GLY A 19 -9.07 -3.89 15.71
N ILE A 20 -9.30 -2.74 15.05
CA ILE A 20 -8.64 -1.47 15.33
C ILE A 20 -9.62 -0.42 15.87
N ASN A 21 -9.21 0.31 16.91
CA ASN A 21 -9.88 1.50 17.39
C ASN A 21 -9.43 2.72 16.56
N ASN A 22 -10.29 3.14 15.64
CA ASN A 22 -10.01 4.27 14.74
C ASN A 22 -9.86 5.61 15.47
N GLU A 23 -10.52 5.78 16.62
CA GLU A 23 -10.47 7.03 17.40
C GLU A 23 -9.11 7.18 18.09
N ALA A 24 -8.62 6.09 18.72
CA ALA A 24 -7.28 6.04 19.30
C ALA A 24 -6.17 6.19 18.24
N LEU A 25 -6.35 5.57 17.06
CA LEU A 25 -5.43 5.70 15.93
C LEU A 25 -5.40 7.13 15.37
N ALA A 26 -6.56 7.75 15.17
CA ALA A 26 -6.65 9.12 14.69
C ALA A 26 -6.01 10.11 15.67
N ALA A 27 -6.19 9.90 16.98
CA ALA A 27 -5.52 10.69 18.01
C ALA A 27 -3.99 10.55 17.96
N PHE A 28 -3.47 9.34 17.73
CA PHE A 28 -2.04 9.10 17.53
C PHE A 28 -1.52 9.81 16.26
N PHE A 29 -2.20 9.65 15.12
CA PHE A 29 -1.79 10.28 13.86
C PHE A 29 -1.84 11.80 13.91
N LYS A 30 -2.81 12.37 14.64
CA LYS A 30 -2.89 13.81 14.89
C LYS A 30 -1.68 14.32 15.69
N ALA A 31 -1.19 13.53 16.65
CA ALA A 31 0.06 13.83 17.36
C ALA A 31 1.30 13.65 16.47
N ALA A 32 1.26 12.73 15.51
CA ALA A 32 2.38 12.41 14.61
C ALA A 32 2.37 13.20 13.27
N GLN A 33 1.45 14.16 13.08
CA GLN A 33 1.18 14.81 11.79
C GLN A 33 2.39 15.58 11.20
N GLY A 34 3.33 16.03 12.04
CA GLY A 34 4.57 16.70 11.63
C GLY A 34 5.77 15.77 11.36
N THR A 35 5.57 14.45 11.45
CA THR A 35 6.65 13.45 11.27
C THR A 35 6.62 12.82 9.88
N LEU A 36 7.65 12.03 9.55
CA LEU A 36 7.69 11.19 8.35
C LEU A 36 6.42 10.33 8.18
N LEU A 37 5.81 9.85 9.27
CA LEU A 37 4.54 9.12 9.24
C LEU A 37 3.37 9.94 8.67
N GLY A 38 3.32 11.24 8.97
CA GLY A 38 2.31 12.16 8.41
C GLY A 38 2.50 12.39 6.91
N LEU A 39 3.75 12.38 6.44
CA LEU A 39 4.06 12.42 5.01
C LEU A 39 3.64 11.12 4.30
N PHE A 40 3.88 9.96 4.93
CA PHE A 40 3.41 8.67 4.42
C PHE A 40 1.89 8.59 4.32
N ASP A 41 1.17 9.08 5.34
CA ASP A 41 -0.29 9.15 5.31
C ASP A 41 -0.81 10.03 4.15
N MET A 42 -0.13 11.14 3.86
CA MET A 42 -0.45 12.02 2.72
C MET A 42 -0.36 11.28 1.38
N PHE A 43 0.70 10.50 1.16
CA PHE A 43 0.86 9.71 -0.06
C PHE A 43 -0.15 8.55 -0.17
N SER A 44 -0.67 8.09 0.97
CA SER A 44 -1.73 7.08 1.04
C SER A 44 -3.15 7.67 0.95
N GLY A 45 -3.30 8.99 0.78
CA GLY A 45 -4.61 9.65 0.70
C GLY A 45 -5.43 9.58 2.00
N GLY A 46 -4.78 9.44 3.16
CA GLY A 46 -5.47 9.26 4.46
C GLY A 46 -5.84 7.80 4.79
N ALA A 47 -5.47 6.85 3.93
CA ALA A 47 -5.78 5.43 4.13
C ALA A 47 -5.03 4.83 5.33
N LEU A 48 -3.87 5.40 5.70
CA LEU A 48 -3.04 4.95 6.81
C LEU A 48 -3.55 5.45 8.17
N SER A 49 -3.98 6.71 8.26
CA SER A 49 -4.54 7.32 9.48
C SER A 49 -5.89 6.71 9.91
N GLN A 50 -6.61 6.06 8.99
CA GLN A 50 -7.82 5.29 9.27
C GLN A 50 -7.60 3.77 9.25
N LEU A 51 -6.34 3.32 9.06
CA LEU A 51 -5.96 1.92 8.82
C LEU A 51 -6.98 1.15 7.98
N SER A 52 -7.28 1.71 6.83
CA SER A 52 -8.19 1.10 5.89
C SER A 52 -7.59 -0.13 5.24
N VAL A 53 -8.41 -0.92 4.53
CA VAL A 53 -7.95 -2.04 3.69
C VAL A 53 -6.85 -1.61 2.71
N PHE A 54 -6.83 -0.33 2.34
CA PHE A 54 -5.87 0.28 1.42
C PHE A 54 -4.75 1.06 2.12
N ALA A 55 -4.50 0.84 3.41
CA ALA A 55 -3.51 1.61 4.19
C ALA A 55 -2.09 1.57 3.61
N LEU A 56 -1.67 0.44 3.05
CA LEU A 56 -0.38 0.32 2.33
C LEU A 56 -0.40 1.01 0.96
N GLY A 57 -1.58 1.20 0.38
CA GLY A 57 -1.78 1.80 -0.93
C GLY A 57 -0.98 1.07 -2.03
N ILE A 58 -0.35 1.88 -2.88
CA ILE A 58 0.52 1.43 -3.97
C ILE A 58 2.01 1.37 -3.57
N MET A 59 2.35 1.72 -2.32
CA MET A 59 3.75 1.83 -1.87
C MET A 59 4.55 0.52 -1.99
N PRO A 60 4.02 -0.66 -1.58
CA PRO A 60 4.76 -1.91 -1.72
C PRO A 60 5.15 -2.21 -3.18
N TYR A 61 4.31 -1.79 -4.13
CA TYR A 61 4.59 -1.92 -5.56
C TYR A 61 5.70 -0.98 -6.02
N ILE A 62 5.65 0.29 -5.59
CA ILE A 62 6.71 1.25 -5.89
C ILE A 62 8.04 0.72 -5.36
N SER A 63 8.10 0.27 -4.10
CA SER A 63 9.30 -0.32 -3.52
C SER A 63 9.79 -1.53 -4.31
N ALA A 64 8.90 -2.48 -4.67
CA ALA A 64 9.26 -3.64 -5.48
C ALA A 64 9.83 -3.23 -6.85
N SER A 65 9.25 -2.21 -7.49
CA SER A 65 9.68 -1.73 -8.80
C SER A 65 11.07 -1.09 -8.74
N ILE A 66 11.36 -0.30 -7.71
CA ILE A 66 12.66 0.32 -7.48
C ILE A 66 13.70 -0.75 -7.17
N ILE A 67 13.36 -1.73 -6.32
CA ILE A 67 14.24 -2.85 -6.00
C ILE A 67 14.62 -3.62 -7.27
N LEU A 68 13.66 -3.92 -8.14
CA LEU A 68 13.96 -4.58 -9.41
C LEU A 68 14.75 -3.70 -10.38
N GLN A 69 14.47 -2.40 -10.45
CA GLN A 69 15.26 -1.47 -11.27
C GLN A 69 16.73 -1.47 -10.81
N LEU A 70 16.98 -1.42 -9.50
CA LEU A 70 18.35 -1.51 -8.97
C LEU A 70 18.98 -2.88 -9.23
N LEU A 71 18.23 -3.97 -9.04
CA LEU A 71 18.67 -5.33 -9.36
C LEU A 71 18.98 -5.52 -10.84
N THR A 72 18.29 -4.83 -11.76
CA THR A 72 18.62 -4.90 -13.19
C THR A 72 19.98 -4.33 -13.53
N VAL A 73 20.50 -3.40 -12.72
CA VAL A 73 21.85 -2.85 -12.88
C VAL A 73 22.92 -3.79 -12.31
N VAL A 74 22.59 -4.49 -11.22
CA VAL A 74 23.54 -5.36 -10.50
C VAL A 74 23.57 -6.79 -11.08
N VAL A 75 22.45 -7.29 -11.59
CA VAL A 75 22.28 -8.67 -12.06
C VAL A 75 22.26 -8.70 -13.60
N PRO A 76 23.29 -9.27 -14.26
CA PRO A 76 23.39 -9.27 -15.72
C PRO A 76 22.23 -9.98 -16.43
N HIS A 77 21.62 -10.98 -15.76
CA HIS A 77 20.46 -11.69 -16.30
C HIS A 77 19.24 -10.78 -16.42
N LEU A 78 18.97 -9.95 -15.40
CA LEU A 78 17.88 -8.99 -15.40
C LEU A 78 18.15 -7.83 -16.37
N GLU A 79 19.41 -7.42 -16.52
CA GLU A 79 19.83 -6.44 -17.52
C GLU A 79 19.52 -6.92 -18.95
N ARG A 80 19.86 -8.18 -19.26
CA ARG A 80 19.56 -8.80 -20.56
C ARG A 80 18.06 -8.88 -20.81
N LEU A 81 17.30 -9.34 -19.81
CA LEU A 81 15.83 -9.33 -19.85
C LEU A 81 15.29 -7.92 -20.14
N SER A 82 15.83 -6.87 -19.53
CA SER A 82 15.39 -5.49 -19.81
C SER A 82 15.64 -5.09 -21.28
N LYS A 83 16.69 -5.62 -21.90
CA LYS A 83 17.06 -5.37 -23.30
C LYS A 83 16.30 -6.23 -24.33
N GLU A 84 15.55 -7.25 -23.90
CA GLU A 84 14.73 -8.12 -24.77
C GLU A 84 13.43 -7.45 -25.28
N GLY A 85 13.25 -6.14 -25.06
CA GLY A 85 12.09 -5.39 -25.54
C GLY A 85 10.82 -5.70 -24.75
N GLU A 86 9.69 -5.91 -25.45
CA GLU A 86 8.37 -6.07 -24.80
C GLU A 86 8.26 -7.35 -23.97
N ALA A 87 8.81 -8.48 -24.46
CA ALA A 87 8.76 -9.76 -23.75
C ALA A 87 9.53 -9.71 -22.43
N GLY A 88 10.69 -9.06 -22.45
CA GLY A 88 11.52 -8.82 -21.28
C GLY A 88 10.88 -7.90 -20.26
N ARG A 89 10.32 -6.77 -20.72
CA ARG A 89 9.52 -5.87 -19.88
C ARG A 89 8.38 -6.58 -19.17
N LYS A 90 7.64 -7.44 -19.88
CA LYS A 90 6.56 -8.23 -19.28
C LYS A 90 7.08 -9.10 -18.14
N LYS A 91 8.19 -9.82 -18.33
CA LYS A 91 8.81 -10.65 -17.26
C LYS A 91 9.22 -9.82 -16.05
N ILE A 92 9.84 -8.66 -16.24
CA ILE A 92 10.20 -7.76 -15.14
C ILE A 92 8.95 -7.33 -14.36
N THR A 93 7.87 -6.96 -15.06
CA THR A 93 6.59 -6.65 -14.40
C THR A 93 6.05 -7.83 -13.59
N GLN A 94 6.16 -9.07 -14.10
CA GLN A 94 5.74 -10.25 -13.32
C GLN A 94 6.56 -10.37 -12.02
N TYR A 95 7.88 -10.19 -12.08
CA TYR A 95 8.71 -10.20 -10.88
C TYR A 95 8.35 -9.05 -9.93
N THR A 96 8.03 -7.86 -10.44
CA THR A 96 7.59 -6.74 -9.60
C THR A 96 6.31 -7.10 -8.85
N ARG A 97 5.35 -7.77 -9.50
CA ARG A 97 4.12 -8.23 -8.85
C ARG A 97 4.40 -9.20 -7.71
N TYR A 98 5.23 -10.21 -7.95
CA TYR A 98 5.61 -11.16 -6.89
C TYR A 98 6.33 -10.45 -5.74
N GLY A 99 7.27 -9.55 -6.06
CA GLY A 99 7.96 -8.74 -5.06
C GLY A 99 7.00 -7.87 -4.25
N THR A 100 5.98 -7.29 -4.89
CA THR A 100 4.95 -6.46 -4.25
C THR A 100 4.18 -7.24 -3.19
N VAL A 101 3.72 -8.44 -3.53
CA VAL A 101 2.95 -9.30 -2.61
C VAL A 101 3.82 -9.74 -1.43
N VAL A 102 5.07 -10.13 -1.69
CA VAL A 102 6.01 -10.51 -0.62
C VAL A 102 6.29 -9.32 0.30
N LEU A 103 6.55 -8.14 -0.27
CA LEU A 103 6.78 -6.93 0.51
C LEU A 103 5.54 -6.51 1.30
N SER A 104 4.34 -6.61 0.74
CA SER A 104 3.11 -6.25 1.45
C SER A 104 2.83 -7.19 2.62
N ILE A 105 3.17 -8.47 2.51
CA ILE A 105 3.07 -9.43 3.63
C ILE A 105 4.03 -9.03 4.75
N ILE A 106 5.29 -8.77 4.41
CA ILE A 106 6.32 -8.39 5.38
C ILE A 106 5.97 -7.05 6.05
N GLN A 107 5.63 -6.03 5.26
CA GLN A 107 5.24 -4.72 5.76
C GLN A 107 3.95 -4.78 6.57
N GLY A 108 2.95 -5.51 6.10
CA GLY A 108 1.70 -5.72 6.83
C GLY A 108 1.94 -6.40 8.18
N PHE A 109 2.90 -7.32 8.26
CA PHE A 109 3.27 -7.96 9.52
C PHE A 109 3.93 -6.96 10.47
N PHE A 110 4.92 -6.21 10.01
CA PHE A 110 5.56 -5.15 10.81
C PHE A 110 4.56 -4.10 11.31
N ILE A 111 3.62 -3.68 10.45
CA ILE A 111 2.55 -2.76 10.83
C ILE A 111 1.65 -3.40 11.89
N SER A 112 1.21 -4.65 11.70
CA SER A 112 0.35 -5.33 12.69
C SER A 112 1.01 -5.44 14.07
N VAL A 113 2.30 -5.78 14.13
CA VAL A 113 3.05 -5.86 15.39
C VAL A 113 3.28 -4.47 15.98
N GLY A 114 3.58 -3.47 15.15
CA GLY A 114 3.74 -2.09 15.58
C GLY A 114 2.45 -1.56 16.22
N LEU A 115 1.31 -1.83 15.60
CA LEU A 115 0.00 -1.38 16.09
C LEU A 115 -0.40 -2.00 17.41
N GLU A 116 -0.07 -3.28 17.64
CA GLU A 116 -0.30 -3.92 18.94
C GLU A 116 0.48 -3.23 20.07
N GLY A 117 1.64 -2.64 19.78
CA GLY A 117 2.43 -1.87 20.72
C GLY A 117 2.03 -0.41 20.84
N MET A 118 1.06 0.08 20.04
CA MET A 118 0.62 1.47 20.05
C MET A 118 -0.55 1.68 21.01
N THR A 119 -0.38 2.66 21.87
CA THR A 119 -1.41 3.17 22.78
C THR A 119 -1.73 4.62 22.42
N GLY A 120 -3.02 4.95 22.43
CA GLY A 120 -3.46 6.33 22.25
C GLY A 120 -2.99 7.24 23.40
N PRO A 121 -3.08 8.57 23.25
CA PRO A 121 -2.65 9.54 24.27
C PRO A 121 -3.32 9.36 25.64
N GLY A 122 -4.50 8.74 25.68
CA GLY A 122 -5.24 8.41 26.90
C GLY A 122 -5.02 7.00 27.45
N GLY A 123 -4.07 6.23 26.91
CA GLY A 123 -3.81 4.84 27.32
C GLY A 123 -4.72 3.80 26.66
N GLU A 124 -5.61 4.21 25.76
CA GLU A 124 -6.46 3.28 25.00
C GLU A 124 -5.62 2.44 24.03
N MET A 125 -5.92 1.14 23.97
CA MET A 125 -5.25 0.24 23.04
C MET A 125 -5.76 0.49 21.62
N VAL A 126 -4.84 0.72 20.67
CA VAL A 126 -5.19 0.86 19.25
C VAL A 126 -5.73 -0.45 18.69
N VAL A 127 -5.26 -1.58 19.23
CA VAL A 127 -5.74 -2.92 18.87
C VAL A 127 -6.65 -3.44 19.99
N LEU A 128 -7.91 -3.73 19.64
CA LEU A 128 -8.94 -4.16 20.59
C LEU A 128 -8.62 -5.53 21.21
N THR A 129 -8.03 -6.43 20.43
CA THR A 129 -7.62 -7.77 20.86
C THR A 129 -6.27 -8.13 20.22
N PRO A 130 -5.13 -7.78 20.83
CA PRO A 130 -3.81 -8.11 20.28
C PRO A 130 -3.59 -9.63 20.28
N GLY A 131 -2.91 -10.15 19.25
CA GLY A 131 -2.66 -11.58 19.12
C GLY A 131 -2.49 -12.05 17.68
N TRP A 132 -2.15 -13.34 17.53
CA TRP A 132 -1.91 -13.95 16.21
C TRP A 132 -3.11 -13.86 15.26
N SER A 133 -4.34 -13.89 15.77
CA SER A 133 -5.56 -13.69 14.99
C SER A 133 -5.61 -12.30 14.34
N PHE A 134 -5.29 -11.26 15.10
CA PHE A 134 -5.22 -9.89 14.60
C PHE A 134 -4.09 -9.70 13.58
N ARG A 135 -2.90 -10.25 13.85
CA ARG A 135 -1.76 -10.15 12.93
C ARG A 135 -2.08 -10.78 11.58
N ILE A 136 -2.62 -11.99 11.58
CA ILE A 136 -2.94 -12.73 10.35
C ILE A 136 -4.04 -12.00 9.57
N ILE A 137 -5.12 -11.57 10.23
CA ILE A 137 -6.21 -10.89 9.54
C ILE A 137 -5.77 -9.53 8.98
N THR A 138 -4.92 -8.79 9.70
CA THR A 138 -4.35 -7.52 9.25
C THR A 138 -3.42 -7.71 8.06
N VAL A 139 -2.50 -8.68 8.13
CA VAL A 139 -1.59 -9.01 7.01
C VAL A 139 -2.37 -9.38 5.76
N ILE A 140 -3.38 -10.24 5.89
CA ILE A 140 -4.23 -10.65 4.76
C ILE A 140 -4.98 -9.44 4.21
N THR A 141 -5.62 -8.65 5.06
CA THR A 141 -6.41 -7.47 4.66
C THR A 141 -5.56 -6.48 3.88
N LEU A 142 -4.39 -6.12 4.42
CA LEU A 142 -3.47 -5.17 3.79
C LEU A 142 -2.86 -5.73 2.50
N THR A 143 -2.48 -7.00 2.48
CA THR A 143 -1.94 -7.66 1.28
C THR A 143 -2.99 -7.74 0.18
N SER A 144 -4.22 -8.14 0.50
CA SER A 144 -5.34 -8.18 -0.44
C SER A 144 -5.68 -6.79 -0.97
N GLY A 145 -5.68 -5.76 -0.11
CA GLY A 145 -5.88 -4.38 -0.53
C GLY A 145 -4.81 -3.88 -1.50
N THR A 146 -3.54 -4.08 -1.19
CA THR A 146 -2.43 -3.71 -2.09
C THR A 146 -2.50 -4.50 -3.41
N ALA A 147 -2.75 -5.81 -3.36
CA ALA A 147 -2.87 -6.63 -4.57
C ALA A 147 -4.01 -6.15 -5.47
N PHE A 148 -5.13 -5.74 -4.86
CA PHE A 148 -6.27 -5.16 -5.58
C PHE A 148 -5.91 -3.82 -6.22
N ILE A 149 -5.27 -2.90 -5.50
CA ILE A 149 -4.82 -1.61 -6.04
C ILE A 149 -3.83 -1.81 -7.19
N MET A 150 -2.87 -2.72 -7.03
CA MET A 150 -1.91 -3.08 -8.06
C MET A 150 -2.63 -3.57 -9.32
N TRP A 151 -3.56 -4.52 -9.16
CA TRP A 151 -4.37 -5.04 -10.28
C TRP A 151 -5.17 -3.93 -10.97
N LEU A 152 -5.78 -3.02 -10.21
CA LEU A 152 -6.48 -1.86 -10.76
C LEU A 152 -5.54 -0.95 -11.56
N GLY A 153 -4.33 -0.69 -11.05
CA GLY A 153 -3.31 0.11 -11.74
C GLY A 153 -2.87 -0.51 -13.07
N GLU A 154 -2.72 -1.82 -13.12
CA GLU A 154 -2.42 -2.56 -14.35
C GLU A 154 -3.58 -2.47 -15.35
N GLN A 155 -4.83 -2.65 -14.91
CA GLN A 155 -6.00 -2.53 -15.79
C GLN A 155 -6.16 -1.13 -16.37
N ILE A 156 -5.84 -0.07 -15.61
CA ILE A 156 -5.82 1.30 -16.14
C ILE A 156 -4.71 1.45 -17.18
N THR A 157 -3.54 0.86 -16.95
CA THR A 157 -2.41 0.96 -17.89
C THR A 157 -2.71 0.24 -19.21
N GLU A 158 -3.40 -0.90 -19.16
CA GLU A 158 -3.77 -1.67 -20.36
C GLU A 158 -4.96 -1.08 -21.15
N ARG A 159 -5.96 -0.52 -20.46
CA ARG A 159 -7.24 -0.11 -21.07
C ARG A 159 -7.53 1.39 -20.99
N GLY A 160 -6.72 2.15 -20.29
CA GLY A 160 -6.91 3.57 -20.01
C GLY A 160 -5.87 4.46 -20.70
N ILE A 161 -5.74 5.69 -20.21
CA ILE A 161 -4.82 6.69 -20.75
C ILE A 161 -3.65 6.85 -19.77
N GLY A 162 -2.42 6.61 -20.23
CA GLY A 162 -1.20 6.83 -19.46
C GLY A 162 -0.81 5.68 -18.52
N ASN A 163 -0.03 5.99 -17.49
CA ASN A 163 0.41 5.02 -16.48
C ASN A 163 -0.59 4.97 -15.32
N GLY A 164 -1.30 3.85 -15.19
CA GLY A 164 -2.33 3.67 -14.17
C GLY A 164 -1.82 3.82 -12.74
N ILE A 165 -0.56 3.46 -12.50
CA ILE A 165 0.09 3.55 -11.19
C ILE A 165 0.34 5.02 -10.82
N SER A 166 0.83 5.82 -11.77
CA SER A 166 1.01 7.26 -11.59
C SER A 166 -0.33 7.97 -11.36
N LEU A 167 -1.39 7.54 -12.05
CA LEU A 167 -2.75 8.02 -11.86
C LEU A 167 -3.30 7.72 -10.46
N ILE A 168 -3.03 6.53 -9.91
CA ILE A 168 -3.44 6.15 -8.54
C ILE A 168 -2.74 7.01 -7.49
N ILE A 169 -1.46 7.34 -7.69
CA ILE A 169 -0.73 8.25 -6.79
C ILE A 169 -1.32 9.65 -6.85
N PHE A 170 -1.50 10.18 -8.07
CA PHE A 170 -2.06 11.51 -8.29
C PHE A 170 -3.46 11.63 -7.66
N ALA A 171 -4.29 10.61 -7.87
CA ALA A 171 -5.59 10.47 -7.25
C ALA A 171 -5.55 10.56 -5.72
N GLY A 172 -4.63 9.83 -5.08
CA GLY A 172 -4.47 9.84 -3.62
C GLY A 172 -4.10 11.22 -3.07
N ILE A 173 -3.21 11.94 -3.75
CA ILE A 173 -2.79 13.29 -3.35
C ILE A 173 -3.92 14.30 -3.52
N VAL A 174 -4.58 14.30 -4.70
CA VAL A 174 -5.68 15.24 -4.99
C VAL A 174 -6.89 15.00 -4.09
N ALA A 175 -7.15 13.76 -3.69
CA ALA A 175 -8.26 13.44 -2.80
C ALA A 175 -8.17 14.09 -1.40
N ARG A 176 -6.98 14.61 -1.03
CA ARG A 176 -6.67 15.25 0.27
C ARG A 176 -6.54 16.78 0.18
N MET A 177 -6.42 17.35 -1.01
CA MET A 177 -6.49 18.81 -1.24
C MET A 177 -7.94 19.27 -1.27
#